data_AF-A0A2E5KI97-F1
#
_entry.id   AF-A0A2E5KI97-F1
#
_cell.length_a   1.000
_cell.length_b   1.000
_cell.length_c   1.000
_cell.angle_alpha   90.00
_cell.angle_beta   90.00
_cell.angle_gamma   90.00
#
_symmetry.space_group_name_H-M   'P 1'
#
loop_
_entity.id
_entity.type
_entity.pdbx_description
1 polymer ?
#
loop_
_entity_poly.entity_id
_entity_poly.type
_entity_poly.pdbx_seq_one_letter_code
_entity_poly.pdbx_strand_id
1 'polypeptide(L)'
;MKYLLIAFLITLISCSYTNQPKETTKVFTLDEVKSSGFKNRGEFQTEFKDSKISIWGFYKGREVAFIMYPSVELAKSSGLSTAKEQTEKIEIVEKNIGHGPNVEKLACRGYKPGVGVAGRGGLKLNSYSQSVLGLNGTLIINKSDIFLTNDEIENNAPPCVRREPLYTHYKIFGNLVIMAEPLTTEDENGTADFVEKISSALPE
;
A
#
# COMPACT_ATOMS: atom_id res chain seq x y z
N MET A 1 62.04 -7.51 7.50
CA MET A 1 60.82 -7.16 8.28
C MET A 1 60.19 -5.81 7.90
N LYS A 2 60.41 -5.28 6.67
CA LYS A 2 59.83 -4.00 6.23
C LYS A 2 58.53 -4.17 5.42
N TYR A 3 58.38 -5.32 4.75
CA TYR A 3 57.22 -5.65 3.92
C TYR A 3 56.04 -6.25 4.71
N LEU A 4 56.24 -6.70 5.95
CA LEU A 4 55.17 -7.20 6.82
C LEU A 4 54.35 -6.07 7.46
N LEU A 5 54.93 -4.87 7.63
CA LEU A 5 54.22 -3.70 8.15
C LEU A 5 53.28 -3.05 7.12
N ILE A 6 53.54 -3.24 5.82
CA ILE A 6 52.71 -2.68 4.75
C ILE A 6 51.42 -3.50 4.56
N ALA A 7 51.48 -4.83 4.75
CA ALA A 7 50.30 -5.69 4.66
C ALA A 7 49.28 -5.43 5.80
N PHE A 8 49.74 -4.97 6.96
CA PHE A 8 48.87 -4.64 8.10
C PHE A 8 48.20 -3.26 7.97
N LEU A 9 48.70 -2.38 7.12
CA LEU A 9 48.10 -1.06 6.88
C LEU A 9 46.90 -1.13 5.91
N ILE A 10 46.86 -2.13 5.03
CA ILE A 10 45.81 -2.27 4.00
C ILE A 10 44.52 -2.86 4.60
N THR A 11 44.59 -3.56 5.73
CA THR A 11 43.39 -4.10 6.41
C THR A 11 42.63 -3.08 7.24
N LEU A 12 43.20 -1.89 7.51
CA LEU A 12 42.54 -0.82 8.28
C LEU A 12 41.75 0.16 7.41
N ILE A 13 41.80 0.04 6.08
CA ILE A 13 41.06 0.92 5.14
C ILE A 13 39.77 0.25 4.62
N SER A 14 39.43 -0.94 5.12
CA SER A 14 38.05 -1.46 4.95
C SER A 14 37.12 -0.68 5.89
N CYS A 15 36.83 0.57 5.52
CA CYS A 15 35.64 1.26 5.98
C CYS A 15 34.45 0.43 5.52
N SER A 16 33.91 -0.39 6.41
CA SER A 16 32.55 -0.87 6.31
C SER A 16 31.67 0.37 6.16
N TYR A 17 31.25 0.67 4.93
CA TYR A 17 30.16 1.61 4.66
C TYR A 17 28.89 0.92 5.14
N THR A 18 28.73 0.84 6.45
CA THR A 18 27.44 0.55 7.06
C THR A 18 26.55 1.72 6.70
N ASN A 19 25.61 1.49 5.79
CA ASN A 19 24.49 2.40 5.54
C ASN A 19 23.78 2.62 6.88
N GLN A 20 24.20 3.65 7.63
CA GLN A 20 23.47 4.10 8.80
C GLN A 20 22.08 4.52 8.29
N PRO A 21 20.99 4.06 8.92
CA PRO A 21 19.66 4.49 8.53
C PRO A 21 19.64 6.01 8.58
N LYS A 22 19.30 6.63 7.44
CA LYS A 22 19.25 8.09 7.33
C LYS A 22 18.17 8.58 8.29
N GLU A 23 18.57 9.01 9.47
CA GLU A 23 17.69 9.68 10.43
C GLU A 23 17.62 11.17 10.06
N THR A 24 16.42 11.73 10.12
CA THR A 24 16.19 13.16 9.94
C THR A 24 15.43 13.70 11.14
N THR A 25 15.70 14.97 11.47
CA THR A 25 14.99 15.73 12.50
C THR A 25 13.96 16.69 11.89
N LYS A 26 13.72 16.60 10.57
CA LYS A 26 12.75 17.45 9.87
C LYS A 26 11.31 17.12 10.27
N VAL A 27 10.51 18.18 10.40
CA VAL A 27 9.06 18.10 10.54
C VAL A 27 8.45 18.35 9.17
N PHE A 28 7.93 17.30 8.55
CA PHE A 28 7.31 17.31 7.25
C PHE A 28 5.86 17.76 7.31
N THR A 29 5.44 18.42 6.23
CA THR A 29 4.06 18.80 5.93
C THR A 29 3.43 17.85 4.91
N LEU A 30 2.10 17.86 4.82
CA LEU A 30 1.37 17.04 3.85
C LEU A 30 1.75 17.36 2.40
N ASP A 31 2.00 18.63 2.10
CA ASP A 31 2.32 19.07 0.74
C ASP A 31 3.73 18.60 0.32
N GLU A 32 4.68 18.57 1.25
CA GLU A 32 6.00 17.97 1.02
C GLU A 32 5.89 16.47 0.74
N VAL A 33 5.06 15.74 1.49
CA VAL A 33 4.81 14.32 1.24
C VAL A 33 4.20 14.11 -0.15
N LYS A 34 3.19 14.91 -0.54
CA LYS A 34 2.58 14.84 -1.88
C LYS A 34 3.58 15.19 -2.99
N SER A 35 4.45 16.17 -2.76
CA SER A 35 5.46 16.61 -3.74
C SER A 35 6.46 15.50 -4.11
N SER A 36 6.68 14.52 -3.23
CA SER A 36 7.52 13.34 -3.51
C SER A 36 6.97 12.41 -4.60
N GLY A 37 5.71 12.61 -5.02
CA GLY A 37 4.99 11.74 -5.96
C GLY A 37 3.98 10.81 -5.28
N PHE A 38 3.71 11.00 -3.98
CA PHE A 38 2.65 10.31 -3.27
C PHE A 38 1.26 10.79 -3.72
N LYS A 39 0.39 9.84 -4.07
CA LYS A 39 -0.99 10.08 -4.48
C LYS A 39 -1.94 9.68 -3.35
N ASN A 40 -2.41 10.67 -2.59
CA ASN A 40 -3.36 10.45 -1.51
C ASN A 40 -4.65 9.79 -2.02
N ARG A 41 -5.16 8.79 -1.29
CA ARG A 41 -6.43 8.12 -1.59
C ARG A 41 -7.47 8.29 -0.50
N GLY A 42 -7.04 8.32 0.75
CA GLY A 42 -7.95 8.45 1.87
C GLY A 42 -7.20 8.56 3.19
N GLU A 43 -8.00 8.71 4.23
CA GLU A 43 -7.52 8.83 5.60
C GLU A 43 -7.81 7.53 6.36
N PHE A 44 -7.07 7.33 7.44
CA PHE A 44 -7.42 6.33 8.44
C PHE A 44 -8.64 6.84 9.23
N GLN A 45 -9.53 5.94 9.61
CA GLN A 45 -10.65 6.25 10.49
C GLN A 45 -10.26 6.22 11.96
N THR A 46 -9.24 5.45 12.30
CA THR A 46 -8.68 5.41 13.64
C THR A 46 -7.88 6.69 13.88
N GLU A 47 -8.24 7.40 14.93
CA GLU A 47 -7.45 8.50 15.46
C GLU A 47 -6.29 7.94 16.27
N PHE A 48 -5.09 7.99 15.71
CA PHE A 48 -3.89 7.53 16.41
C PHE A 48 -3.46 8.54 17.46
N LYS A 49 -3.06 8.04 18.63
CA LYS A 49 -2.62 8.87 19.76
C LYS A 49 -1.52 9.84 19.33
N ASP A 50 -1.70 11.11 19.66
CA ASP A 50 -0.77 12.22 19.37
C ASP A 50 -0.47 12.46 17.88
N SER A 51 -1.19 11.78 16.98
CA SER A 51 -1.07 12.00 15.55
C SER A 51 -1.83 13.24 15.12
N LYS A 52 -1.33 13.92 14.09
CA LYS A 52 -1.98 15.08 13.47
C LYS A 52 -2.80 14.66 12.25
N ILE A 53 -2.22 13.81 11.41
CA ILE A 53 -2.76 13.39 10.11
C ILE A 53 -2.38 11.93 9.89
N SER A 54 -3.34 11.11 9.47
CA SER A 54 -3.13 9.71 9.12
C SER A 54 -3.75 9.43 7.75
N ILE A 55 -2.91 9.14 6.76
CA ILE A 55 -3.33 8.99 5.37
C ILE A 55 -2.73 7.75 4.73
N TRP A 56 -3.40 7.26 3.70
CA TRP A 56 -2.92 6.18 2.86
C TRP A 56 -3.16 6.52 1.39
N GLY A 57 -2.34 5.94 0.53
CA GLY A 57 -2.39 6.23 -0.89
C GLY A 57 -1.37 5.42 -1.66
N PHE A 58 -1.00 5.89 -2.85
CA PHE A 58 -0.08 5.17 -3.71
C PHE A 58 1.20 5.96 -3.99
N TYR A 59 2.34 5.28 -3.88
CA TYR A 59 3.64 5.75 -4.32
C TYR A 59 4.20 4.76 -5.34
N LYS A 60 4.46 5.22 -6.58
CA LYS A 60 4.94 4.37 -7.69
C LYS A 60 4.16 3.06 -7.87
N GLY A 61 2.84 3.11 -7.71
CA GLY A 61 1.95 1.95 -7.89
C GLY A 61 1.84 1.01 -6.69
N ARG A 62 2.61 1.25 -5.62
CA ARG A 62 2.50 0.54 -4.35
C ARG A 62 1.74 1.37 -3.34
N GLU A 63 1.00 0.71 -2.46
CA GLU A 63 0.34 1.41 -1.39
C GLU A 63 1.30 1.74 -0.26
N VAL A 64 1.17 2.96 0.24
CA VAL A 64 1.94 3.51 1.34
C VAL A 64 1.00 4.24 2.28
N ALA A 65 1.22 4.08 3.58
CA ALA A 65 0.60 4.88 4.61
C ALA A 65 1.61 5.82 5.26
N PHE A 66 1.13 7.01 5.59
CA PHE A 66 1.84 8.02 6.36
C PHE A 66 1.02 8.41 7.58
N ILE A 67 1.65 8.33 8.76
CA ILE A 67 1.09 8.90 9.99
C ILE A 67 2.03 10.01 10.43
N MET A 68 1.52 11.24 10.47
CA MET A 68 2.28 12.44 10.78
C MET A 68 2.04 12.87 12.20
N TYR A 69 3.13 13.14 12.92
CA TYR A 69 3.10 13.64 14.28
C TYR A 69 3.48 15.13 14.30
N PRO A 70 3.06 15.89 15.34
CA PRO A 70 3.47 17.28 15.49
C PRO A 70 4.99 17.46 15.67
N SER A 71 5.68 16.46 16.24
CA SER A 71 7.12 16.50 16.48
C SER A 71 7.79 15.15 16.19
N VAL A 72 9.12 15.20 16.02
CA VAL A 72 9.97 14.02 15.82
C VAL A 72 9.94 13.09 17.04
N GLU A 73 9.88 13.66 18.25
CA GLU A 73 9.84 12.91 19.51
C GLU A 73 8.55 12.10 19.64
N LEU A 74 7.42 12.69 19.24
CA LEU A 74 6.12 12.00 19.22
C LEU A 74 6.10 10.89 18.17
N ALA A 75 6.71 11.10 17.01
CA ALA A 75 6.87 10.05 16.01
C ALA A 75 7.73 8.89 16.54
N LYS A 76 8.84 9.18 17.24
CA LYS A 76 9.73 8.17 17.83
C LYS A 76 9.09 7.40 19.00
N SER A 77 8.11 7.99 19.68
CA SER A 77 7.42 7.39 20.82
C SER A 77 6.04 6.82 20.41
N SER A 78 5.01 7.64 20.41
CA SER A 78 3.63 7.25 20.02
C SER A 78 3.59 6.64 18.62
N GLY A 79 4.33 7.22 17.67
CA GLY A 79 4.43 6.68 16.31
C GLY A 79 5.06 5.29 16.21
N LEU A 80 6.04 4.98 17.06
CA LEU A 80 6.61 3.63 17.12
C LEU A 80 5.60 2.60 17.61
N SER A 81 4.75 2.94 18.59
CA SER A 81 3.69 2.04 19.05
C SER A 81 2.68 1.78 17.95
N THR A 82 2.18 2.85 17.33
CA THR A 82 1.21 2.76 16.24
C THR A 82 1.76 1.96 15.05
N ALA A 83 3.02 2.16 14.69
CA ALA A 83 3.64 1.43 13.60
C ALA A 83 3.71 -0.07 13.87
N LYS A 84 4.06 -0.47 15.11
CA LYS A 84 4.07 -1.88 15.53
C LYS A 84 2.69 -2.50 15.48
N GLU A 85 1.67 -1.80 15.99
CA GLU A 85 0.28 -2.26 15.97
C GLU A 85 -0.24 -2.41 14.53
N GLN A 86 0.06 -1.46 13.63
CA GLN A 86 -0.40 -1.51 12.24
C GLN A 86 0.37 -2.51 11.36
N THR A 87 1.54 -2.98 11.80
CA THR A 87 2.35 -3.99 11.08
C THR A 87 2.32 -5.37 11.74
N GLU A 88 1.53 -5.52 12.80
CA GLU A 88 1.42 -6.78 13.55
C GLU A 88 0.83 -7.90 12.68
N LYS A 89 1.56 -9.00 12.57
CA LYS A 89 1.13 -10.23 11.93
C LYS A 89 0.83 -11.28 13.00
N ILE A 90 -0.36 -11.88 12.92
CA ILE A 90 -0.72 -13.09 13.65
C ILE A 90 -0.57 -14.25 12.66
N GLU A 91 0.30 -15.21 12.96
CA GLU A 91 0.34 -16.47 12.21
C GLU A 91 -0.97 -17.24 12.46
N ILE A 92 -1.80 -17.38 11.43
CA ILE A 92 -2.94 -18.30 11.48
C ILE A 92 -2.43 -19.65 10.98
N VAL A 93 -2.73 -20.70 11.75
CA VAL A 93 -2.24 -22.10 11.59
C VAL A 93 -2.64 -22.73 10.23
N GLU A 94 -3.45 -22.06 9.40
CA GLU A 94 -3.82 -22.51 8.07
C GLU A 94 -3.64 -21.40 7.01
N LYS A 95 -2.41 -21.30 6.47
CA LYS A 95 -2.03 -20.66 5.18
C LYS A 95 -2.39 -19.18 4.94
N ASN A 96 -3.04 -18.49 5.86
CA ASN A 96 -3.39 -17.08 5.73
C ASN A 96 -2.62 -16.25 6.78
N ILE A 97 -2.08 -15.10 6.36
CA ILE A 97 -1.55 -14.11 7.30
C ILE A 97 -2.77 -13.48 8.00
N GLY A 98 -2.84 -13.62 9.32
CA GLY A 98 -3.77 -12.86 10.14
C GLY A 98 -3.14 -11.52 10.51
N HIS A 99 -3.95 -10.48 10.62
CA HIS A 99 -3.49 -9.19 11.13
C HIS A 99 -3.81 -9.04 12.60
N GLY A 100 -2.99 -8.26 13.30
CA GLY A 100 -3.26 -7.87 14.69
C GLY A 100 -4.63 -7.20 14.83
N PRO A 101 -5.27 -7.30 16.00
CA PRO A 101 -6.62 -6.77 16.22
C PRO A 101 -6.71 -5.24 16.05
N ASN A 102 -5.59 -4.54 16.14
CA ASN A 102 -5.51 -3.09 16.04
C ASN A 102 -5.25 -2.59 14.61
N VAL A 103 -4.99 -3.48 13.64
CA VAL A 103 -4.76 -3.10 12.25
C VAL A 103 -6.05 -2.55 11.63
N GLU A 104 -6.01 -1.32 11.15
CA GLU A 104 -7.21 -0.69 10.61
C GLU A 104 -7.54 -1.21 9.21
N LYS A 105 -8.80 -1.63 9.01
CA LYS A 105 -9.33 -1.99 7.70
C LYS A 105 -9.53 -0.74 6.84
N LEU A 106 -8.88 -0.64 5.69
CA LEU A 106 -9.04 0.50 4.78
C LEU A 106 -10.25 0.33 3.84
N ALA A 107 -10.72 1.44 3.25
CA ALA A 107 -11.85 1.47 2.35
C ALA A 107 -11.68 0.51 1.15
N CYS A 108 -12.80 0.05 0.60
CA CYS A 108 -12.76 -1.08 -0.30
C CYS A 108 -12.17 -0.76 -1.69
N ARG A 109 -11.26 -1.62 -2.18
CA ARG A 109 -10.44 -1.39 -3.38
C ARG A 109 -11.07 -1.91 -4.67
N GLY A 110 -12.40 -1.94 -4.72
CA GLY A 110 -13.15 -2.61 -5.76
C GLY A 110 -13.10 -4.13 -5.62
N TYR A 111 -13.84 -4.80 -6.50
CA TYR A 111 -13.95 -6.26 -6.51
C TYR A 111 -12.58 -6.94 -6.62
N LYS A 112 -12.40 -8.07 -5.92
CA LYS A 112 -11.19 -8.90 -6.01
C LYS A 112 -10.78 -9.08 -7.50
N PRO A 113 -9.47 -9.10 -7.83
CA PRO A 113 -9.03 -9.32 -9.20
C PRO A 113 -9.72 -10.55 -9.79
N GLY A 114 -10.49 -10.36 -10.86
CA GLY A 114 -11.30 -11.43 -11.46
C GLY A 114 -12.77 -11.51 -11.04
N VAL A 115 -13.29 -10.67 -10.13
CA VAL A 115 -14.71 -10.71 -9.70
C VAL A 115 -15.47 -9.38 -9.86
N GLY A 116 -14.92 -8.40 -10.58
CA GLY A 116 -15.64 -7.19 -11.00
C GLY A 116 -16.13 -7.23 -12.45
N VAL A 117 -16.73 -6.14 -12.92
CA VAL A 117 -17.16 -5.91 -14.32
C VAL A 117 -16.04 -6.15 -15.36
N ALA A 118 -14.77 -5.99 -14.97
CA ALA A 118 -13.59 -6.28 -15.78
C ALA A 118 -12.84 -7.58 -15.39
N GLY A 119 -13.37 -8.37 -14.44
CA GLY A 119 -12.81 -9.66 -14.02
C GLY A 119 -13.35 -10.86 -14.81
N ARG A 120 -13.08 -12.11 -14.37
CA ARG A 120 -13.67 -13.37 -14.92
C ARG A 120 -15.22 -13.37 -14.91
N GLY A 121 -15.82 -12.47 -14.14
CA GLY A 121 -17.25 -12.18 -14.20
C GLY A 121 -17.67 -11.55 -15.52
N GLY A 122 -16.87 -10.62 -16.06
CA GLY A 122 -17.13 -9.86 -17.29
C GLY A 122 -18.47 -9.11 -17.27
N LEU A 123 -18.62 -8.11 -18.14
CA LEU A 123 -19.96 -7.77 -18.63
C LEU A 123 -20.43 -8.95 -19.49
N LYS A 124 -21.02 -9.96 -18.87
CA LYS A 124 -21.69 -11.03 -19.61
C LYS A 124 -22.99 -10.45 -20.14
N LEU A 125 -23.17 -10.50 -21.46
CA LEU A 125 -24.50 -10.39 -22.04
C LEU A 125 -25.36 -11.42 -21.33
N ASN A 126 -26.35 -10.94 -20.58
CA ASN A 126 -27.27 -11.79 -19.89
C ASN A 126 -27.93 -12.71 -20.93
N SER A 127 -27.84 -14.02 -20.72
CA SER A 127 -28.51 -15.04 -21.55
C SER A 127 -30.04 -14.94 -21.51
N TYR A 128 -30.59 -14.06 -20.65
CA TYR A 128 -31.99 -13.62 -20.69
C TYR A 128 -32.28 -12.54 -21.73
N SER A 129 -31.29 -12.11 -22.54
CA SER A 129 -31.59 -11.52 -23.84
C SER A 129 -32.25 -12.62 -24.66
N GLN A 130 -33.58 -12.64 -24.57
CA GLN A 130 -34.44 -13.66 -25.13
C GLN A 130 -33.99 -13.97 -26.56
N SER A 131 -34.04 -15.24 -26.87
CA SER A 131 -33.78 -15.94 -28.14
C SER A 131 -34.50 -15.38 -29.38
N VAL A 132 -34.98 -14.14 -29.35
CA VAL A 132 -35.64 -13.43 -30.45
C VAL A 132 -34.62 -12.67 -31.32
N LEU A 133 -33.40 -12.40 -30.82
CA LEU A 133 -32.40 -11.57 -31.52
C LEU A 133 -31.25 -12.32 -32.19
N GLY A 134 -31.16 -13.63 -31.98
CA GLY A 134 -30.09 -14.47 -32.50
C GLY A 134 -30.58 -15.46 -33.55
N LEU A 135 -30.28 -15.21 -34.83
CA LEU A 135 -30.21 -16.31 -35.81
C LEU A 135 -28.89 -17.04 -35.56
N ASN A 136 -28.89 -18.06 -34.69
CA ASN A 136 -27.76 -18.99 -34.47
C ASN A 136 -26.37 -18.33 -34.53
N GLY A 137 -26.12 -17.34 -33.67
CA GLY A 137 -24.83 -16.64 -33.59
C GLY A 137 -24.72 -15.32 -34.37
N THR A 138 -25.80 -14.87 -35.02
CA THR A 138 -25.85 -13.53 -35.66
C THR A 138 -26.66 -12.55 -34.80
N LEU A 139 -26.05 -11.44 -34.38
CA LEU A 139 -26.70 -10.35 -33.65
C LEU A 139 -27.27 -9.30 -34.62
N ILE A 140 -28.59 -9.10 -34.62
CA ILE A 140 -29.25 -8.07 -35.45
C ILE A 140 -29.40 -6.77 -34.65
N ILE A 141 -28.47 -5.84 -34.88
CA ILE A 141 -28.34 -4.56 -34.15
C ILE A 141 -29.60 -3.68 -34.26
N ASN A 142 -30.29 -3.72 -35.41
CA ASN A 142 -31.50 -2.92 -35.66
C ASN A 142 -32.72 -3.36 -34.81
N LYS A 143 -32.78 -4.63 -34.39
CA LYS A 143 -33.88 -5.17 -33.60
C LYS A 143 -33.54 -5.25 -32.11
N SER A 144 -32.30 -4.97 -31.72
CA SER A 144 -31.86 -5.18 -30.35
C SER A 144 -32.24 -4.01 -29.45
N ASP A 145 -33.08 -4.30 -28.46
CA ASP A 145 -33.48 -3.34 -27.42
C ASP A 145 -32.31 -2.94 -26.49
N ILE A 146 -31.16 -3.62 -26.62
CA ILE A 146 -29.91 -3.40 -25.85
C ILE A 146 -29.37 -1.96 -26.01
N PHE A 147 -29.77 -1.24 -27.07
CA PHE A 147 -29.40 0.16 -27.31
C PHE A 147 -30.56 1.15 -27.09
N LEU A 148 -31.74 0.67 -26.70
CA LEU A 148 -32.95 1.48 -26.56
C LEU A 148 -33.26 1.80 -25.10
N THR A 149 -32.90 0.92 -24.17
CA THR A 149 -33.09 1.15 -22.74
C THR A 149 -31.80 1.70 -22.11
N ASN A 150 -31.91 2.87 -21.48
CA ASN A 150 -30.95 3.29 -20.45
C ASN A 150 -31.24 2.48 -19.18
N ASP A 151 -31.16 1.16 -19.26
CA ASP A 151 -31.24 0.34 -18.06
C ASP A 151 -30.02 0.69 -17.22
N GLU A 152 -30.23 1.43 -16.14
CA GLU A 152 -29.28 1.53 -15.05
C GLU A 152 -29.10 0.11 -14.54
N ILE A 153 -28.11 -0.62 -15.07
CA ILE A 153 -27.76 -1.94 -14.60
C ILE A 153 -27.32 -1.75 -13.15
N GLU A 154 -28.23 -1.98 -12.21
CA GLU A 154 -27.91 -2.06 -10.79
C GLU A 154 -26.86 -3.17 -10.65
N ASN A 155 -25.61 -2.76 -10.48
CA ASN A 155 -24.52 -3.66 -10.17
C ASN A 155 -24.73 -4.18 -8.74
N ASN A 156 -25.56 -5.21 -8.60
CA ASN A 156 -25.79 -5.97 -7.36
C ASN A 156 -24.58 -6.84 -6.99
N ALA A 157 -23.38 -6.39 -7.31
CA ALA A 157 -22.18 -7.11 -6.93
C ALA A 157 -21.93 -6.88 -5.42
N PRO A 158 -21.60 -7.93 -4.66
CA PRO A 158 -21.57 -7.90 -3.20
C PRO A 158 -20.81 -6.69 -2.65
N PRO A 159 -21.27 -6.08 -1.54
CA PRO A 159 -20.61 -4.92 -0.96
C PRO A 159 -19.15 -5.26 -0.74
N CYS A 160 -18.29 -4.42 -1.30
CA CYS A 160 -16.87 -4.61 -1.24
C CYS A 160 -16.45 -4.51 0.25
N VAL A 161 -16.00 -5.63 0.82
CA VAL A 161 -15.58 -5.69 2.23
C VAL A 161 -14.26 -4.95 2.44
N ARG A 162 -14.23 -4.06 3.43
CA ARG A 162 -12.99 -3.36 3.80
C ARG A 162 -11.89 -4.38 4.12
N ARG A 163 -10.69 -4.13 3.59
CA ARG A 163 -9.54 -5.04 3.72
C ARG A 163 -8.54 -4.46 4.72
N GLU A 164 -7.94 -5.33 5.51
CA GLU A 164 -6.76 -5.00 6.30
C GLU A 164 -5.60 -4.74 5.31
N PRO A 165 -4.84 -3.64 5.48
CA PRO A 165 -3.65 -3.43 4.70
C PRO A 165 -2.57 -4.43 5.11
N LEU A 166 -1.81 -4.91 4.13
CA LEU A 166 -0.70 -5.83 4.32
C LEU A 166 0.58 -5.08 4.70
N TYR A 167 0.52 -4.10 5.60
CA TYR A 167 1.74 -3.41 6.01
C TYR A 167 2.67 -4.38 6.74
N THR A 168 3.87 -4.57 6.20
CA THR A 168 4.83 -5.54 6.77
C THR A 168 6.09 -4.88 7.30
N HIS A 169 6.38 -3.67 6.85
CA HIS A 169 7.53 -2.90 7.29
C HIS A 169 7.15 -1.45 7.50
N TYR A 170 7.82 -0.82 8.46
CA TYR A 170 7.66 0.59 8.77
C TYR A 170 9.01 1.27 9.00
N LYS A 171 9.06 2.58 8.76
CA LYS A 171 10.18 3.43 9.12
C LYS A 171 9.70 4.72 9.76
N ILE A 172 10.38 5.14 10.81
CA ILE A 172 10.21 6.48 11.39
C ILE A 172 11.22 7.40 10.73
N PHE A 173 10.76 8.48 10.11
CA PHE A 173 11.61 9.44 9.40
C PHE A 173 11.13 10.86 9.69
N GLY A 174 11.87 11.59 10.54
CA GLY A 174 11.42 12.89 11.04
C GLY A 174 10.18 12.74 11.91
N ASN A 175 9.15 13.51 11.61
CA ASN A 175 7.84 13.41 12.27
C ASN A 175 6.88 12.38 11.61
N LEU A 176 7.37 11.55 10.68
CA LEU A 176 6.54 10.62 9.92
C LEU A 176 6.77 9.17 10.36
N VAL A 177 5.69 8.40 10.40
CA VAL A 177 5.70 6.94 10.29
C VAL A 177 5.32 6.59 8.86
N ILE A 178 6.18 5.86 8.17
CA ILE A 178 5.99 5.42 6.78
C ILE A 178 5.81 3.91 6.79
N MET A 179 4.75 3.40 6.17
CA MET A 179 4.45 1.96 6.10
C MET A 179 4.10 1.57 4.66
N ALA A 180 4.49 0.37 4.24
CA ALA A 180 4.22 -0.10 2.87
C ALA A 180 3.78 -1.56 2.81
N GLU A 181 2.93 -1.86 1.84
CA GLU A 181 2.56 -3.26 1.51
C GLU A 181 3.66 -3.92 0.66
N PRO A 182 3.97 -5.21 0.91
CA PRO A 182 4.86 -5.99 0.08
C PRO A 182 4.21 -6.27 -1.27
N LEU A 183 5.03 -6.47 -2.30
CA LEU A 183 4.54 -7.12 -3.53
C LEU A 183 4.51 -8.63 -3.35
N THR A 184 3.70 -9.30 -4.16
CA THR A 184 3.58 -10.77 -4.16
C THR A 184 4.88 -11.51 -4.43
N THR A 185 5.87 -10.85 -5.04
CA THR A 185 7.18 -11.41 -5.37
C THR A 185 8.28 -10.96 -4.41
N GLU A 186 7.96 -10.17 -3.40
CA GLU A 186 8.94 -9.60 -2.47
C GLU A 186 8.86 -10.23 -1.10
N ASP A 187 10.03 -10.30 -0.46
CA ASP A 187 10.18 -10.61 0.95
C ASP A 187 10.12 -9.32 1.80
N GLU A 188 10.31 -9.48 3.12
CA GLU A 188 10.30 -8.34 4.05
C GLU A 188 11.44 -7.36 3.77
N ASN A 189 12.59 -7.84 3.30
CA ASN A 189 13.74 -7.00 2.96
C ASN A 189 13.44 -6.10 1.75
N GLY A 190 12.79 -6.63 0.71
CA GLY A 190 12.36 -5.83 -0.43
C GLY A 190 11.40 -4.70 -0.05
N THR A 191 10.53 -4.97 0.94
CA THR A 191 9.62 -3.95 1.46
C THR A 191 10.37 -2.90 2.29
N ALA A 192 11.34 -3.31 3.10
CA ALA A 192 12.21 -2.39 3.85
C ALA A 192 12.99 -1.45 2.93
N ASP A 193 13.62 -1.98 1.88
CA ASP A 193 14.32 -1.20 0.87
C ASP A 193 13.39 -0.20 0.15
N PHE A 194 12.14 -0.59 -0.06
CA PHE A 194 11.14 0.29 -0.66
C PHE A 194 10.77 1.45 0.27
N VAL A 195 10.57 1.19 1.56
CA VAL A 195 10.31 2.24 2.56
C VAL A 195 11.51 3.19 2.69
N GLU A 196 12.73 2.67 2.66
CA GLU A 196 13.96 3.46 2.63
C GLU A 196 14.02 4.40 1.41
N LYS A 197 13.70 3.88 0.22
CA LYS A 197 13.62 4.68 -1.02
C LYS A 197 12.57 5.79 -0.93
N ILE A 198 11.41 5.53 -0.33
CA ILE A 198 10.38 6.55 -0.12
C ILE A 198 10.91 7.65 0.79
N SER A 199 11.49 7.28 1.94
CA SER A 199 12.03 8.25 2.90
C SER A 199 13.12 9.13 2.27
N SER A 200 13.94 8.57 1.39
CA SER A 200 14.99 9.30 0.68
C SER A 200 14.47 10.19 -0.45
N ALA A 201 13.24 9.98 -0.92
CA ALA A 201 12.60 10.78 -1.96
C ALA A 201 11.80 11.97 -1.40
N LEU A 202 11.63 12.05 -0.08
CA LEU A 202 11.04 13.21 0.56
C LEU A 202 11.98 14.42 0.46
N PRO A 203 11.46 15.65 0.28
CA PRO A 203 12.30 16.83 0.18
C PRO A 203 13.01 17.10 1.51
N GLU A 204 14.32 17.30 1.47
CA GLU A 204 15.11 17.71 2.64
C GLU A 204 14.74 19.10 3.15
#